data_AF-A0A7X3KZS2-F1
#
_entry.id   AF-A0A7X3KZS2-F1
#
_cell.length_a   1.000
_cell.length_b   1.000
_cell.length_c   1.000
_cell.angle_alpha   90.00
_cell.angle_beta   90.00
_cell.angle_gamma   90.00
#
_symmetry.space_group_name_H-M   'P 1'
#
loop_
_entity.id
_entity.type
_entity.pdbx_description
1 polymer ?
#
loop_
_entity_poly.entity_id
_entity_poly.type
_entity_poly.pdbx_seq_one_letter_code
_entity_poly.pdbx_strand_id
1 'polypeptide(L)'
;MPEPQHDEALVNNLLERISALSVSAFDGADIDQELKQLMKDAAQQCGSGGNLAVLASRLKDRAEAAEREGQPQVRDTFAQAASLLKA
;
A
#
# COMPACT_ATOMS: atom_id res chain seq x y z
N MET A 1 -23.91 -4.72 13.07
CA MET A 1 -22.56 -5.26 13.34
C MET A 1 -21.68 -4.05 13.62
N PRO A 2 -20.92 -3.98 14.72
CA PRO A 2 -19.89 -2.94 14.81
C PRO A 2 -18.86 -3.28 13.75
N GLU A 3 -18.67 -2.37 12.79
CA GLU A 3 -17.58 -2.48 11.83
C GLU A 3 -16.27 -2.67 12.61
N PRO A 4 -15.37 -3.57 12.17
CA PRO A 4 -14.08 -3.72 12.83
C PRO A 4 -13.48 -2.32 12.96
N GLN A 5 -13.06 -1.92 14.17
CA GLN A 5 -12.50 -0.60 14.43
C GLN A 5 -11.16 -0.52 13.68
N HIS A 6 -11.24 -0.05 12.43
CA HIS A 6 -10.09 0.27 11.63
C HIS A 6 -10.19 1.76 11.27
N ASP A 7 -9.06 2.43 11.34
CA ASP A 7 -8.95 3.85 11.02
C ASP A 7 -8.90 3.98 9.49
N GLU A 8 -10.09 4.13 8.89
CA GLU A 8 -10.21 4.29 7.44
C GLU A 8 -9.46 5.52 6.93
N ALA A 9 -9.37 6.60 7.72
CA ALA A 9 -8.65 7.80 7.32
C ALA A 9 -7.14 7.52 7.21
N LEU A 10 -6.58 6.78 8.17
CA LEU A 10 -5.20 6.33 8.13
C LEU A 10 -4.94 5.41 6.92
N VAL A 11 -5.79 4.40 6.72
CA VAL A 11 -5.62 3.45 5.61
C VAL A 11 -5.70 4.17 4.26
N ASN A 12 -6.67 5.07 4.09
CA ASN A 12 -6.80 5.85 2.86
C ASN A 12 -5.60 6.78 2.64
N ASN A 13 -5.13 7.47 3.68
CA ASN A 13 -3.93 8.32 3.57
C ASN A 13 -2.70 7.52 3.11
N LEU A 14 -2.50 6.32 3.66
CA LEU A 14 -1.40 5.45 3.27
C LEU A 14 -1.56 4.98 1.82
N LEU A 15 -2.76 4.58 1.40
CA LEU A 15 -3.04 4.20 0.01
C LEU A 15 -2.80 5.33 -0.98
N GLU A 16 -3.18 6.57 -0.64
CA GLU A 16 -2.93 7.74 -1.48
C GLU A 16 -1.42 8.00 -1.65
N ARG A 17 -0.64 7.91 -0.56
CA ARG A 17 0.82 8.07 -0.61
C ARG A 17 1.50 6.99 -1.46
N ILE A 18 1.06 5.74 -1.34
CA ILE A 18 1.58 4.62 -2.16
C ILE A 18 1.19 4.81 -3.63
N SER A 19 -0.02 5.31 -3.89
CA SER A 19 -0.48 5.64 -5.23
C SER A 19 0.40 6.72 -5.86
N ALA A 20 0.76 7.78 -5.11
CA ALA A 20 1.69 8.81 -5.58
C ALA A 20 3.07 8.22 -5.91
N LEU A 21 3.62 7.35 -5.06
CA LEU A 21 4.88 6.64 -5.34
C LEU A 21 4.78 5.77 -6.59
N SER A 22 3.65 5.09 -6.81
CA SER A 22 3.46 4.25 -8.00
C SER A 22 3.47 5.05 -9.30
N VAL A 23 2.97 6.29 -9.28
CA VAL A 23 3.05 7.20 -10.44
C VAL A 23 4.50 7.64 -10.66
N SER A 24 5.23 7.99 -9.60
CA SER A 24 6.66 8.31 -9.72
C SER A 24 7.48 7.13 -10.23
N ALA A 25 7.18 5.90 -9.79
CA ALA A 25 7.80 4.68 -10.28
C ALA A 25 7.47 4.42 -11.76
N PHE A 26 6.24 4.69 -12.17
CA PHE A 26 5.82 4.63 -13.57
C PHE A 26 6.61 5.62 -14.45
N ASP A 27 6.92 6.81 -13.92
CA ASP A 27 7.79 7.81 -14.57
C ASP A 27 9.30 7.46 -14.49
N GLY A 28 9.65 6.32 -13.90
CA GLY A 28 11.04 5.81 -13.84
C GLY A 28 11.85 6.26 -12.63
N ALA A 29 11.22 6.85 -11.60
CA ALA A 29 11.90 7.17 -10.36
C ALA A 29 12.20 5.90 -9.54
N ASP A 30 13.37 5.87 -8.89
CA ASP A 30 13.69 4.87 -7.87
C ASP A 30 12.93 5.23 -6.58
N ILE A 31 11.87 4.48 -6.30
CA ILE A 31 11.02 4.65 -5.12
C ILE A 31 11.31 3.62 -4.01
N ASP A 32 12.30 2.74 -4.19
CA ASP A 32 12.47 1.55 -3.33
C ASP A 32 12.68 1.94 -1.86
N GLN A 33 13.48 2.98 -1.62
CA GLN A 33 13.77 3.50 -0.28
C GLN A 33 12.56 4.22 0.33
N GLU A 34 11.89 5.07 -0.46
CA GLU A 34 10.69 5.79 0.00
C GLU A 34 9.56 4.82 0.32
N LEU A 35 9.35 3.80 -0.51
CA LEU A 35 8.36 2.76 -0.29
C LEU A 35 8.65 1.95 0.98
N LYS A 36 9.91 1.54 1.19
CA LYS A 36 10.32 0.83 2.41
C LYS A 36 10.09 1.67 3.66
N GLN A 37 10.46 2.95 3.62
CA GLN A 37 10.25 3.86 4.75
C GLN A 37 8.75 4.05 5.01
N LEU A 38 7.95 4.27 3.96
CA LEU A 38 6.51 4.41 4.05
C LEU A 38 5.84 3.17 4.65
N MET A 39 6.26 1.97 4.23
CA MET A 39 5.70 0.71 4.75
C MET A 39 6.09 0.45 6.20
N LYS A 40 7.30 0.86 6.61
CA LYS A 40 7.72 0.82 8.01
C LYS A 40 6.87 1.76 8.87
N ASP A 41 6.68 3.00 8.41
CA ASP A 41 5.84 3.99 9.11
C ASP A 41 4.38 3.52 9.15
N ALA A 42 3.89 2.91 8.07
CA ALA A 42 2.55 2.32 8.00
C ALA A 42 2.38 1.18 9.00
N ALA A 43 3.33 0.26 9.10
CA ALA A 43 3.30 -0.83 10.08
C ALA A 43 3.28 -0.30 11.53
N GLN A 44 4.08 0.75 11.81
CA GLN A 44 4.10 1.39 13.12
C GLN A 44 2.78 2.12 13.45
N GLN A 45 2.21 2.85 12.49
CA GLN A 45 0.96 3.61 12.66
C GLN A 45 -0.27 2.70 12.72
N CYS A 46 -0.31 1.65 11.90
CA CYS A 46 -1.40 0.68 11.91
C CYS A 46 -1.39 -0.21 13.16
N GLY A 47 -0.21 -0.39 13.78
CA GLY A 47 -0.05 -1.15 15.03
C GLY A 47 -0.48 -2.62 14.92
N SER A 48 -0.60 -3.29 16.08
CA SER A 48 -1.19 -4.63 16.17
C SER A 48 -2.71 -4.55 16.15
N GLY A 49 -3.31 -4.33 14.98
CA GLY A 49 -4.75 -4.16 14.81
C GLY A 49 -5.26 -4.53 13.42
N GLY A 50 -6.58 -4.37 13.20
CA GLY A 50 -7.24 -4.67 11.92
C GLY A 50 -6.78 -3.78 10.76
N ASN A 51 -6.21 -2.60 11.04
CA ASN A 51 -5.71 -1.65 10.05
C ASN A 51 -4.72 -2.26 9.08
N LEU A 52 -3.77 -3.05 9.58
CA LEU A 52 -2.69 -3.62 8.78
C LEU A 52 -3.24 -4.69 7.83
N ALA A 53 -4.20 -5.50 8.30
CA ALA A 53 -4.90 -6.48 7.48
C ALA A 53 -5.76 -5.81 6.39
N VAL A 54 -6.47 -4.73 6.73
CA VAL A 54 -7.25 -3.97 5.75
C VAL A 54 -6.34 -3.33 4.71
N LEU A 55 -5.26 -2.66 5.14
CA LEU A 55 -4.28 -2.06 4.25
C LEU A 55 -3.67 -3.10 3.31
N ALA A 56 -3.23 -4.25 3.83
CA ALA A 56 -2.67 -5.34 3.03
C ALA A 56 -3.68 -5.89 2.00
N SER A 57 -4.97 -6.02 2.37
CA SER A 57 -6.02 -6.44 1.44
C SER A 57 -6.20 -5.41 0.32
N ARG A 58 -6.33 -4.13 0.66
CA ARG A 58 -6.53 -3.04 -0.30
C ARG A 58 -5.35 -2.90 -1.27
N LEU A 59 -4.12 -3.10 -0.78
CA LEU A 59 -2.92 -3.08 -1.63
C LEU A 59 -2.93 -4.22 -2.63
N LYS A 60 -3.35 -5.43 -2.21
CA LYS A 60 -3.51 -6.56 -3.11
C LYS A 60 -4.57 -6.28 -4.18
N ASP A 61 -5.74 -5.77 -3.78
CA ASP A 61 -6.81 -5.39 -4.72
C ASP A 61 -6.32 -4.37 -5.77
N ARG A 62 -5.51 -3.38 -5.34
CA ARG A 62 -4.90 -2.39 -6.24
C ARG A 62 -3.86 -3.00 -7.18
N ALA A 63 -3.04 -3.93 -6.70
CA ALA A 63 -2.10 -4.65 -7.56
C ALA A 63 -2.83 -5.48 -8.63
N GLU A 64 -3.91 -6.19 -8.26
CA GLU A 64 -4.74 -6.95 -9.20
C GLU A 64 -5.46 -6.04 -10.22
N ALA A 65 -5.92 -4.87 -9.80
CA ALA A 65 -6.48 -3.88 -10.70
C ALA A 65 -5.44 -3.36 -11.71
N ALA A 66 -4.26 -2.96 -11.23
CA ALA A 66 -3.17 -2.49 -12.07
C ALA A 66 -2.70 -3.55 -13.07
N GLU A 67 -2.70 -4.84 -12.69
CA GLU A 67 -2.42 -5.94 -13.60
C GLU A 67 -3.45 -6.04 -14.72
N ARG A 68 -4.75 -5.95 -14.40
CA ARG A 68 -5.83 -5.96 -15.41
C ARG A 68 -5.78 -4.75 -16.34
N GLU A 69 -5.32 -3.61 -15.83
CA GLU A 69 -5.16 -2.36 -16.58
C GLU A 69 -3.85 -2.32 -17.40
N GLY A 70 -2.99 -3.34 -17.29
CA GLY A 70 -1.74 -3.41 -18.04
C GLY A 70 -0.67 -2.42 -17.55
N GLN A 71 -0.68 -2.10 -16.25
CA GLN A 71 0.26 -1.18 -15.60
C GLN A 71 1.23 -1.96 -14.69
N PRO A 72 2.25 -2.64 -15.24
CA PRO A 72 3.10 -3.55 -14.46
C PRO A 72 3.91 -2.82 -13.38
N GLN A 73 4.38 -1.59 -13.62
CA GLN A 73 5.13 -0.79 -12.64
C GLN A 73 4.27 -0.42 -11.42
N VAL A 74 3.01 -0.08 -11.68
CA VAL A 74 2.03 0.25 -10.64
C VAL A 74 1.69 -1.01 -9.83
N ARG A 75 1.45 -2.14 -10.51
CA ARG A 75 1.26 -3.46 -9.87
C ARG A 75 2.44 -3.80 -8.97
N ASP A 76 3.67 -3.67 -9.48
CA ASP A 76 4.88 -4.04 -8.74
C ASP A 76 5.04 -3.20 -7.48
N THR A 77 4.77 -1.90 -7.56
CA THR A 77 4.77 -1.00 -6.39
C THR A 77 3.79 -1.48 -5.31
N PHE A 78 2.54 -1.76 -5.68
CA PHE A 78 1.52 -2.21 -4.73
C PHE A 78 1.80 -3.63 -4.19
N ALA A 79 2.30 -4.53 -5.03
CA ALA A 79 2.68 -5.89 -4.61
C ALA A 79 3.89 -5.88 -3.66
N GLN A 80 4.87 -5.02 -3.91
CA GLN A 80 6.01 -4.80 -3.03
C GLN A 80 5.57 -4.20 -1.70
N ALA A 81 4.70 -3.19 -1.72
CA ALA A 81 4.09 -2.60 -0.52
C ALA A 81 3.40 -3.65 0.35
N ALA A 82 2.55 -4.49 -0.25
CA ALA A 82 1.83 -5.56 0.44
C ALA A 82 2.78 -6.62 1.02
N SER A 83 3.91 -6.88 0.36
CA SER A 83 4.93 -7.83 0.83
C SER A 83 5.72 -7.27 2.01
N LEU A 84 6.05 -5.99 2.00
CA LEU A 84 6.76 -5.29 3.08
C LEU A 84 5.94 -5.19 4.37
N LEU A 85 4.62 -5.12 4.28
CA LEU A 85 3.73 -5.13 5.46
C LEU A 85 3.64 -6.49 6.15
N LYS A 86 3.99 -7.59 5.46
CA LYS A 86 3.97 -8.95 6.03
C LYS A 86 5.29 -9.33 6.72
N ALA A 87 6.36 -8.58 6.47
CA ALA A 87 7.71 -8.83 6.99
C ALA A 87 7.90 -8.20 8.38
#